data_AF-A0A538CND3-F1
#
_entry.id   AF-A0A538CND3-F1
#
_cell.length_a   1.000
_cell.length_b   1.000
_cell.length_c   1.000
_cell.angle_alpha   90.00
_cell.angle_beta   90.00
_cell.angle_gamma   90.00
#
_symmetry.space_group_name_H-M   'P 1'
#
loop_
_entity.id
_entity.type
_entity.pdbx_description
1 polymer ?
#
loop_
_entity_poly.entity_id
_entity_poly.type
_entity_poly.pdbx_seq_one_letter_code
_entity_poly.pdbx_strand_id
1 'polypeptide(L)'
;MKQRKYWVGGIAVLVLAGAIWAAAGAGASPARQASAAKTKVTLQLKWVTQAQFAGYYAAKAKGYYDQAGLDVKIKVGGPDIIPEQAVAGGQAQFGLDWLPSLLSARDKNTKLINIAQVFNRSGMTQLTWKDSGINSIPKMRGKKVGNWLGGNEFELFAALTRAGMDPSRNKGVTIVKQPFDMNLF
;
A
#
# COMPACT_ATOMS: atom_id res chain seq x y z
N MET A 1 -59.16 -0.18 -51.95
CA MET A 1 -57.73 -0.54 -51.89
C MET A 1 -57.57 -1.94 -52.52
N LYS A 2 -57.50 -2.02 -53.87
CA LYS A 2 -56.36 -2.55 -54.69
C LYS A 2 -55.73 -3.85 -54.13
N GLN A 3 -56.15 -5.04 -54.59
CA GLN A 3 -55.68 -5.83 -55.78
C GLN A 3 -54.46 -6.77 -55.49
N ARG A 4 -54.80 -7.98 -55.01
CA ARG A 4 -54.42 -9.34 -55.47
C ARG A 4 -53.16 -9.59 -56.36
N LYS A 5 -52.46 -10.69 -56.03
CA LYS A 5 -51.86 -11.77 -56.88
C LYS A 5 -50.33 -11.96 -56.85
N TYR A 6 -49.99 -13.23 -56.63
CA TYR A 6 -48.70 -13.94 -56.66
C TYR A 6 -47.92 -13.80 -57.96
N TRP A 7 -46.59 -13.87 -57.88
CA TRP A 7 -45.71 -14.29 -58.98
C TRP A 7 -44.61 -15.24 -58.47
N VAL A 8 -44.56 -16.38 -59.15
CA VAL A 8 -43.49 -17.38 -59.21
C VAL A 8 -42.37 -16.83 -60.09
N GLY A 9 -41.12 -17.16 -59.78
CA GLY A 9 -39.98 -16.95 -60.67
C GLY A 9 -38.85 -17.88 -60.29
N GLY A 10 -38.81 -19.07 -60.90
CA GLY A 10 -37.65 -19.94 -60.86
C GLY A 10 -36.58 -19.48 -61.86
N ILE A 11 -35.36 -19.97 -61.68
CA ILE A 11 -34.48 -20.54 -62.73
C ILE A 11 -33.34 -21.27 -62.00
N ALA A 12 -33.17 -22.54 -62.35
CA ALA A 12 -32.05 -23.39 -61.96
C ALA A 12 -30.94 -23.29 -63.02
N VAL A 13 -29.67 -23.25 -62.60
CA VAL A 13 -28.46 -23.67 -63.34
C VAL A 13 -27.41 -24.01 -62.25
N LEU A 14 -27.04 -25.28 -61.99
CA LEU A 14 -25.93 -26.04 -62.61
C LEU A 14 -24.60 -25.23 -62.57
N VAL A 15 -23.40 -25.71 -62.26
CA VAL A 15 -22.81 -27.00 -61.89
C VAL A 15 -21.32 -26.71 -61.63
N LEU A 16 -20.70 -27.48 -60.72
CA LEU A 16 -19.28 -27.88 -60.64
C LEU A 16 -18.11 -26.87 -60.71
N ALA A 17 -17.23 -27.06 -59.70
CA ALA A 17 -15.78 -27.24 -59.79
C ALA A 17 -14.87 -26.01 -59.95
N GLY A 18 -13.86 -25.96 -59.08
CA GLY A 18 -12.69 -25.10 -59.24
C GLY A 18 -11.90 -24.94 -57.95
N ALA A 19 -11.11 -25.94 -57.60
CA ALA A 19 -10.07 -25.85 -56.58
C ALA A 19 -8.94 -24.88 -57.01
N ILE A 20 -7.92 -24.79 -56.14
CA ILE A 20 -6.59 -24.18 -56.30
C ILE A 20 -6.58 -22.66 -55.99
N TRP A 21 -5.96 -22.15 -54.92
CA TRP A 21 -4.53 -22.01 -54.58
C TRP A 21 -4.51 -21.39 -53.14
N ALA A 22 -3.61 -21.58 -52.19
CA ALA A 22 -2.22 -21.99 -52.20
C ALA A 22 -1.86 -22.55 -50.81
N ALA A 23 -1.12 -23.66 -50.79
CA ALA A 23 -0.33 -24.05 -49.64
C ALA A 23 0.86 -23.08 -49.51
N ALA A 24 0.81 -22.17 -48.55
CA ALA A 24 1.98 -21.43 -48.07
C ALA A 24 2.49 -22.13 -46.82
N GLY A 25 3.38 -23.11 -47.04
CA GLY A 25 4.15 -23.73 -45.98
C GLY A 25 5.26 -22.81 -45.47
N ALA A 26 5.61 -23.02 -44.19
CA ALA A 26 6.91 -22.78 -43.58
C ALA A 26 7.43 -21.34 -43.53
N GLY A 27 7.07 -20.66 -42.44
CA GLY A 27 7.73 -19.40 -42.05
C GLY A 27 7.23 -18.78 -40.73
N ALA A 28 6.51 -19.52 -39.88
CA ALA A 28 6.19 -19.03 -38.55
C ALA A 28 7.39 -19.29 -37.64
N SER A 29 8.39 -18.39 -37.69
CA SER A 29 9.34 -18.23 -36.59
C SER A 29 8.52 -18.16 -35.30
N PRO A 30 8.79 -18.98 -34.27
CA PRO A 30 8.09 -18.84 -33.02
C PRO A 30 8.38 -17.43 -32.53
N ALA A 31 7.37 -16.57 -32.56
CA ALA A 31 7.46 -15.23 -32.00
C ALA A 31 7.88 -15.47 -30.54
N ARG A 32 9.16 -15.19 -30.25
CA ARG A 32 9.69 -15.22 -28.90
C ARG A 32 8.79 -14.29 -28.14
N GLN A 33 7.88 -14.86 -27.35
CA GLN A 33 6.93 -14.11 -26.57
C GLN A 33 7.79 -13.29 -25.62
N ALA A 34 8.04 -12.04 -26.00
CA ALA A 34 8.81 -11.13 -25.18
C ALA A 34 8.00 -11.00 -23.90
N SER A 35 8.45 -11.65 -22.84
CA SER A 35 7.83 -11.48 -21.53
C SER A 35 7.85 -9.98 -21.27
N ALA A 36 6.67 -9.36 -21.24
CA ALA A 36 6.56 -7.93 -21.02
C ALA A 36 7.40 -7.58 -19.78
N ALA A 37 8.27 -6.57 -19.91
CA ALA A 37 9.14 -6.18 -18.82
C ALA A 37 8.27 -5.83 -17.59
N LYS A 38 8.56 -6.48 -16.46
CA LYS A 38 7.80 -6.25 -15.23
C LYS A 38 7.97 -4.80 -14.78
N THR A 39 6.90 -4.24 -14.25
CA THR A 39 6.94 -2.88 -13.69
C THR A 39 7.63 -2.92 -12.33
N LYS A 40 8.72 -2.18 -12.19
CA LYS A 40 9.46 -2.09 -10.93
C LYS A 40 8.68 -1.27 -9.92
N VAL A 41 8.48 -1.83 -8.73
CA VAL A 41 7.76 -1.19 -7.65
C VAL A 41 8.57 -1.34 -6.37
N THR A 42 8.79 -0.23 -5.68
CA THR A 42 9.39 -0.22 -4.35
C THR A 42 8.32 0.09 -3.31
N LEU A 43 8.16 -0.83 -2.35
CA LEU A 43 7.29 -0.70 -1.19
C LEU A 43 8.14 -0.40 0.04
N GLN A 44 7.96 0.77 0.66
CA GLN A 44 8.61 1.15 1.90
C GLN A 44 7.76 0.74 3.10
N LEU A 45 8.28 -0.15 3.94
CA LEU A 45 7.65 -0.49 5.21
C LEU A 45 7.86 0.64 6.23
N LYS A 46 6.92 0.80 7.17
CA LYS A 46 7.06 1.67 8.35
C LYS A 46 8.15 1.17 9.29
N TRP A 47 8.13 -0.12 9.57
CA TRP A 47 8.92 -0.72 10.64
C TRP A 47 9.84 -1.81 10.11
N VAL A 48 10.68 -2.35 11.00
CA VAL A 48 11.45 -3.54 10.69
C VAL A 48 10.53 -4.73 10.39
N THR A 49 11.04 -5.74 9.71
CA THR A 49 10.26 -6.93 9.34
C THR A 49 9.65 -7.59 10.57
N GLN A 50 8.32 -7.63 10.63
CA GLN A 50 7.52 -8.21 11.69
C GLN A 50 6.24 -8.83 11.11
N ALA A 51 5.51 -9.58 11.93
CA ALA A 51 4.31 -10.32 11.50
C ALA A 51 3.24 -9.43 10.83
N GLN A 52 3.14 -8.17 11.22
CA GLN A 52 2.23 -7.19 10.60
C GLN A 52 2.46 -6.99 9.09
N PHE A 53 3.65 -7.32 8.57
CA PHE A 53 4.00 -7.21 7.16
C PHE A 53 3.99 -8.56 6.42
N ALA A 54 3.62 -9.66 7.09
CA ALA A 54 3.73 -11.02 6.55
C ALA A 54 2.98 -11.18 5.21
N GLY A 55 1.84 -10.52 5.02
CA GLY A 55 1.08 -10.57 3.77
C GLY A 55 1.87 -10.10 2.54
N TYR A 56 2.70 -9.05 2.68
CA TYR A 56 3.52 -8.54 1.58
C TYR A 56 4.66 -9.49 1.21
N TYR A 57 5.29 -10.09 2.21
CA TYR A 57 6.33 -11.10 1.99
C TYR A 57 5.74 -12.39 1.43
N ALA A 58 4.57 -12.82 1.90
CA ALA A 58 3.85 -13.97 1.39
C ALA A 58 3.43 -13.77 -0.07
N ALA A 59 2.94 -12.58 -0.44
CA ALA A 59 2.61 -12.25 -1.82
C ALA A 59 3.83 -12.35 -2.74
N LYS A 60 5.00 -11.91 -2.29
CA LYS A 60 6.26 -12.08 -3.01
C LYS A 60 6.66 -13.54 -3.12
N ALA A 61 6.67 -14.28 -2.01
CA ALA A 61 7.08 -15.69 -1.97
C ALA A 61 6.15 -16.62 -2.80
N LYS A 62 4.86 -16.30 -2.84
CA LYS A 62 3.85 -17.03 -3.64
C LYS A 62 3.79 -16.59 -5.11
N GLY A 63 4.60 -15.61 -5.52
CA GLY A 63 4.64 -15.13 -6.91
C GLY A 63 3.45 -14.26 -7.33
N TYR A 64 2.65 -13.74 -6.39
CA TYR A 64 1.47 -12.93 -6.73
C TYR A 64 1.85 -11.61 -7.42
N TYR A 65 2.97 -11.00 -7.04
CA TYR A 65 3.50 -9.83 -7.75
C TYR A 65 3.94 -10.17 -9.17
N ASP A 66 4.58 -11.33 -9.35
CA ASP A 66 5.01 -11.78 -10.68
C ASP A 66 3.83 -12.03 -11.60
N GLN A 67 2.77 -12.68 -11.08
CA GLN A 67 1.51 -12.91 -11.79
C GLN A 67 0.82 -11.58 -12.17
N ALA A 68 0.97 -10.55 -11.35
CA ALA A 68 0.49 -9.20 -11.63
C ALA A 68 1.43 -8.38 -12.55
N GLY A 69 2.53 -8.95 -13.04
CA GLY A 69 3.50 -8.24 -13.88
C GLY A 69 4.36 -7.21 -13.14
N LEU A 70 4.54 -7.36 -11.82
CA LEU A 70 5.28 -6.45 -10.95
C LEU A 70 6.58 -7.08 -10.44
N ASP A 71 7.65 -6.31 -10.46
CA ASP A 71 8.91 -6.61 -9.76
C ASP A 71 8.96 -5.78 -8.47
N VAL A 72 8.51 -6.38 -7.36
CA VAL A 72 8.37 -5.67 -6.08
C VAL A 72 9.62 -5.82 -5.21
N LYS A 73 10.25 -4.69 -4.91
CA LYS A 73 11.28 -4.53 -3.87
C LYS A 73 10.64 -4.04 -2.58
N ILE A 74 10.73 -4.83 -1.51
CA ILE A 74 10.29 -4.43 -0.18
C ILE A 74 11.50 -3.84 0.56
N LYS A 75 11.42 -2.56 0.94
CA LYS A 75 12.41 -1.89 1.79
C LYS A 75 11.97 -1.93 3.24
N VAL A 76 12.88 -2.36 4.10
CA VAL A 76 12.67 -2.38 5.55
C VAL A 76 12.55 -0.94 6.07
N GLY A 77 11.70 -0.73 7.07
CA GLY A 77 11.54 0.55 7.76
C GLY A 77 12.41 0.63 9.03
N GLY A 78 11.96 1.42 9.99
CA GLY A 78 12.67 1.62 11.26
C GLY A 78 12.25 2.91 11.96
N PRO A 79 12.80 3.19 13.15
CA PRO A 79 12.43 4.36 13.96
C PRO A 79 12.70 5.69 13.25
N ASP A 80 13.73 5.76 12.42
CA ASP A 80 14.13 6.97 11.71
C ASP A 80 13.63 7.03 10.26
N ILE A 81 12.81 6.05 9.84
CA ILE A 81 12.26 6.00 8.48
C ILE A 81 10.86 6.60 8.48
N ILE A 82 10.67 7.58 7.58
CA ILE A 82 9.39 8.25 7.34
C ILE A 82 8.92 7.87 5.92
N PRO A 83 8.01 6.88 5.79
CA PRO A 83 7.49 6.41 4.50
C PRO A 83 6.93 7.51 3.60
N GLU A 84 6.24 8.51 4.16
CA GLU A 84 5.68 9.64 3.41
C GLU A 84 6.77 10.42 2.68
N GLN A 85 7.91 10.66 3.35
CA GLN A 85 9.06 11.34 2.73
C GLN A 85 9.71 10.47 1.66
N ALA A 86 9.81 9.16 1.89
CA ALA A 86 10.36 8.23 0.91
C ALA A 86 9.53 8.19 -0.38
N VAL A 87 8.19 8.21 -0.26
CA VAL A 87 7.30 8.24 -1.44
C VAL A 87 7.30 9.62 -2.10
N ALA A 88 7.15 10.69 -1.33
CA ALA A 88 7.15 12.06 -1.86
C ALA A 88 8.47 12.41 -2.56
N GLY A 89 9.60 11.89 -2.07
CA GLY A 89 10.93 12.06 -2.65
C GLY A 89 11.26 11.06 -3.77
N GLY A 90 10.30 10.24 -4.22
CA GLY A 90 10.47 9.29 -5.33
C GLY A 90 11.36 8.07 -5.04
N GLN A 91 11.75 7.86 -3.78
CA GLN A 91 12.58 6.72 -3.35
C GLN A 91 11.78 5.42 -3.22
N ALA A 92 10.45 5.53 -3.17
CA ALA A 92 9.51 4.41 -3.18
C ALA A 92 8.24 4.80 -3.95
N GLN A 93 7.55 3.82 -4.55
CA GLN A 93 6.26 4.05 -5.20
C GLN A 93 5.11 3.96 -4.19
N PHE A 94 5.25 3.09 -3.18
CA PHE A 94 4.27 2.92 -2.12
C PHE A 94 4.96 2.94 -0.75
N GLY A 95 4.24 3.46 0.24
CA GLY A 95 4.62 3.44 1.65
C GLY A 95 3.51 2.83 2.48
N LEU A 96 3.89 2.12 3.54
CA LEU A 96 2.97 1.71 4.61
C LEU A 96 3.27 2.58 5.81
N ASP A 97 2.27 3.27 6.36
CA ASP A 97 2.38 3.98 7.63
C ASP A 97 0.99 4.12 8.28
N TRP A 98 0.96 4.76 9.44
CA TRP A 98 -0.24 5.17 10.14
C TRP A 98 -0.99 6.25 9.36
N LEU A 99 -2.33 6.15 9.32
CA LEU A 99 -3.17 7.13 8.63
C LEU A 99 -2.95 8.58 9.12
N PRO A 100 -2.80 8.87 10.43
CA PRO A 100 -2.51 10.24 10.91
C PRO A 100 -1.21 10.83 10.33
N SER A 101 -0.18 10.00 10.09
CA SER A 101 1.08 10.44 9.50
C SER A 101 0.92 10.93 8.08
N LEU A 102 0.12 10.20 7.28
CA LEU A 102 -0.28 10.63 5.94
C LEU A 102 -1.08 11.92 5.95
N LEU A 103 -2.04 12.07 6.88
CA LEU A 103 -2.82 13.30 7.01
C LEU A 103 -1.92 14.51 7.32
N SER A 104 -0.99 14.36 8.28
CA SER A 104 -0.03 15.42 8.60
C SER A 104 0.90 15.76 7.42
N ALA A 105 1.31 14.78 6.63
CA ALA A 105 2.09 15.04 5.42
C ALA A 105 1.26 15.80 4.37
N ARG A 106 -0.02 15.48 4.21
CA ARG A 106 -0.92 16.17 3.26
C ARG A 106 -1.20 17.61 3.68
N ASP A 107 -1.29 17.91 4.97
CA ASP A 107 -1.42 19.29 5.49
C ASP A 107 -0.23 20.16 5.10
N LYS A 108 0.92 19.55 4.80
CA LYS A 108 2.12 20.20 4.25
C LYS A 108 2.15 20.21 2.72
N ASN A 109 0.99 20.09 2.07
CA ASN A 109 0.80 20.08 0.61
C ASN A 109 1.51 18.94 -0.13
N THR A 110 1.83 17.82 0.53
CA THR A 110 2.29 16.64 -0.19
C THR A 110 1.14 16.01 -1.01
N LYS A 111 1.42 15.56 -2.23
CA LYS A 111 0.42 14.94 -3.14
C LYS A 111 0.21 13.46 -2.86
N LEU A 112 0.44 13.01 -1.63
CA LEU A 112 0.29 11.61 -1.25
C LEU A 112 -1.19 11.25 -1.12
N ILE A 113 -1.55 10.05 -1.58
CA ILE A 113 -2.94 9.55 -1.54
C ILE A 113 -3.00 8.23 -0.78
N ASN A 114 -4.07 8.05 0.00
CA ASN A 114 -4.38 6.78 0.62
C ASN A 114 -5.11 5.88 -0.39
N ILE A 115 -4.55 4.72 -0.72
CA ILE A 115 -5.13 3.80 -1.71
C ILE A 115 -5.67 2.51 -1.09
N ALA A 116 -5.31 2.21 0.17
CA ALA A 116 -5.71 0.99 0.85
C ALA A 116 -5.63 1.15 2.37
N GLN A 117 -6.57 0.53 3.08
CA GLN A 117 -6.52 0.34 4.53
C GLN A 117 -6.46 -1.16 4.82
N VAL A 118 -5.34 -1.60 5.38
CA VAL A 118 -5.10 -3.02 5.69
C VAL A 118 -5.65 -3.39 7.06
N PHE A 119 -5.67 -2.42 7.98
CA PHE A 119 -6.21 -2.55 9.32
C PHE A 119 -7.41 -1.62 9.47
N ASN A 120 -8.49 -2.12 10.05
CA ASN A 120 -9.71 -1.33 10.28
C ASN A 120 -9.59 -0.38 11.48
N ARG A 121 -8.60 -0.59 12.36
CA ARG A 121 -8.36 0.20 13.56
C ARG A 121 -6.86 0.34 13.82
N SER A 122 -6.46 1.42 14.48
CA SER A 122 -5.08 1.57 14.96
C SER A 122 -4.74 0.47 15.98
N GLY A 123 -3.56 -0.12 15.81
CA GLY A 123 -2.95 -1.04 16.78
C GLY A 123 -2.08 -0.33 17.81
N MET A 124 -1.95 1.00 17.76
CA MET A 124 -1.09 1.72 18.71
C MET A 124 -1.63 1.58 20.13
N THR A 125 -0.73 1.19 21.03
CA THR A 125 -1.03 0.99 22.45
C THR A 125 0.08 1.62 23.29
N GLN A 126 -0.28 2.26 24.40
CA GLN A 126 0.69 2.72 25.39
C GLN A 126 0.95 1.60 26.39
N LEU A 127 2.23 1.32 26.64
CA LEU A 127 2.67 0.30 27.58
C LEU A 127 3.21 0.97 28.84
N THR A 128 2.83 0.44 29.99
CA THR A 128 3.31 0.87 31.30
C THR A 128 3.60 -0.36 32.16
N TRP A 129 4.52 -0.22 33.11
CA TRP A 129 4.72 -1.26 34.11
C TRP A 129 3.49 -1.37 35.01
N LYS A 130 3.10 -2.61 35.33
CA LYS A 130 1.88 -2.87 36.12
C LYS A 130 1.92 -2.21 37.50
N ASP A 131 3.08 -2.22 38.15
CA ASP A 131 3.35 -1.63 39.46
C ASP A 131 3.46 -0.10 39.43
N SER A 132 3.63 0.54 38.26
CA SER A 132 3.69 2.00 38.13
C SER A 132 2.37 2.69 38.51
N GLY A 133 1.25 1.96 38.52
CA GLY A 133 -0.09 2.51 38.75
C GLY A 133 -0.62 3.41 37.64
N ILE A 134 0.11 3.56 36.53
CA ILE A 134 -0.26 4.37 35.36
C ILE A 134 -1.17 3.54 34.45
N ASN A 135 -2.48 3.66 34.67
CA ASN A 135 -3.53 2.94 33.93
C ASN A 135 -4.49 3.87 33.17
N SER A 136 -4.12 5.14 33.00
CA SER A 136 -4.88 6.11 32.22
C SER A 136 -3.98 7.25 31.73
N ILE A 137 -4.40 7.93 30.66
CA ILE A 137 -3.65 9.06 30.07
C ILE A 137 -3.43 10.20 31.09
N PRO A 138 -4.42 10.65 31.89
CA PRO A 138 -4.18 11.71 32.88
C PRO A 138 -3.08 11.40 33.90
N LYS A 139 -2.86 10.11 34.23
CA LYS A 139 -1.79 9.68 35.15
C LYS A 139 -0.39 9.79 34.56
N MET A 140 -0.25 10.07 33.27
CA MET A 140 1.03 10.38 32.64
C MET A 140 1.50 11.81 32.93
N ARG A 141 0.71 12.62 33.65
CA ARG A 141 1.09 13.98 34.01
C ARG A 141 2.39 14.01 34.81
N GLY A 142 3.32 14.85 34.38
CA GLY A 142 4.66 14.98 34.95
C GLY A 142 5.57 13.75 34.74
N LYS A 143 5.16 12.78 33.91
CA LYS A 143 5.97 11.61 33.57
C LYS A 143 6.74 11.81 32.27
N LYS A 144 7.74 10.96 32.07
CA LYS A 144 8.43 10.80 30.79
C LYS A 144 7.69 9.72 29.98
N VAL A 145 7.34 10.02 28.74
CA VAL A 145 6.63 9.12 27.84
C VAL A 145 7.49 8.91 26.59
N GLY A 146 7.90 7.66 26.36
CA GLY A 146 8.67 7.26 25.19
C GLY A 146 7.81 7.23 23.93
N ASN A 147 8.31 7.77 22.82
CA ASN A 147 7.70 7.67 21.50
C ASN A 147 8.80 7.69 20.42
N TRP A 148 8.66 6.93 19.34
CA TRP A 148 9.66 6.92 18.26
C TRP A 148 9.67 8.20 17.40
N LEU A 149 8.63 9.03 17.53
CA LEU A 149 8.39 10.24 16.72
C LEU A 149 8.32 9.88 15.23
N GLY A 150 8.45 10.89 14.34
CA GLY A 150 8.46 10.66 12.89
C GLY A 150 7.13 10.08 12.38
N GLY A 151 6.02 10.55 12.94
CA GLY A 151 4.67 10.13 12.59
C GLY A 151 4.02 9.18 13.59
N ASN A 152 4.77 8.58 14.51
CA ASN A 152 4.24 7.67 15.53
C ASN A 152 3.58 8.40 16.72
N GLU A 153 3.66 9.72 16.77
CA GLU A 153 3.26 10.52 17.93
C GLU A 153 1.79 10.95 17.90
N PHE A 154 1.14 10.98 16.73
CA PHE A 154 -0.09 11.77 16.55
C PHE A 154 -1.26 11.34 17.45
N GLU A 155 -1.59 10.04 17.55
CA GLU A 155 -2.72 9.64 18.40
C GLU A 155 -2.37 9.74 19.90
N LEU A 156 -1.11 9.51 20.28
CA LEU A 156 -0.62 9.76 21.64
C LEU A 156 -0.76 11.24 21.99
N PHE A 157 -0.34 12.12 21.09
CA PHE A 157 -0.37 13.56 21.32
C PHE A 157 -1.81 14.07 21.41
N ALA A 158 -2.71 13.55 20.57
CA ALA A 158 -4.13 13.84 20.65
C ALA A 158 -4.71 13.42 22.01
N ALA A 159 -4.35 12.23 22.50
CA ALA A 159 -4.81 11.73 23.80
C ALA A 159 -4.29 12.57 24.97
N LEU A 160 -2.99 12.90 24.98
CA LEU A 160 -2.37 13.76 26.00
C LEU A 160 -2.96 15.18 25.98
N THR A 161 -3.19 15.74 24.79
CA THR A 161 -3.82 17.06 24.61
C THR A 161 -5.23 17.07 25.18
N ARG A 162 -6.03 16.04 24.90
CA ARG A 162 -7.37 15.88 25.48
C ARG A 162 -7.34 15.80 27.02
N ALA A 163 -6.25 15.31 27.60
CA ALA A 163 -6.05 15.26 29.05
C ALA A 163 -5.46 16.55 29.64
N GLY A 164 -5.36 17.63 28.88
CA GLY A 164 -4.85 18.94 29.35
C GLY A 164 -3.34 18.96 29.56
N MET A 165 -2.58 18.22 28.74
CA MET A 165 -1.12 18.30 28.64
C MET A 165 -0.77 18.82 27.25
N ASP A 166 0.38 19.46 27.08
CA ASP A 166 0.89 19.86 25.76
C ASP A 166 2.19 19.10 25.48
N PRO A 167 2.10 17.94 24.81
CA PRO A 167 3.25 17.10 24.51
C PRO A 167 4.18 17.73 23.46
N SER A 168 3.68 18.67 22.64
CA SER A 168 4.50 19.37 21.64
C SER A 168 5.47 20.35 22.28
N ARG A 169 5.13 20.87 23.46
CA ARG A 169 5.95 21.80 24.25
C ARG A 169 6.47 21.20 25.56
N ASN A 170 6.36 19.89 25.74
CA ASN A 170 6.70 19.19 26.99
C ASN A 170 6.07 19.81 28.26
N LYS A 171 4.86 20.35 28.15
CA LYS A 171 4.17 21.01 29.27
C LYS A 171 3.17 20.04 29.89
N GLY A 172 3.41 19.68 31.14
CA GLY A 172 2.60 18.71 31.89
C GLY A 172 2.92 17.25 31.56
N VAL A 173 3.79 16.95 30.60
CA VAL A 173 4.34 15.63 30.25
C VAL A 173 5.66 15.84 29.51
N THR A 174 6.62 14.94 29.63
CA THR A 174 7.88 15.02 28.88
C THR A 174 7.92 13.90 27.85
N ILE A 175 7.98 14.25 26.56
CA ILE A 175 8.16 13.28 25.48
C ILE A 175 9.64 13.00 25.29
N VAL A 176 9.99 11.71 25.23
CA VAL A 176 11.36 11.25 25.02
C VAL A 176 11.41 10.41 23.75
N LYS A 177 12.38 10.67 22.88
CA LYS A 177 12.58 9.86 21.67
C LYS A 177 13.01 8.46 22.07
N GLN A 178 12.20 7.46 21.71
CA GLN A 178 12.45 6.05 21.99
C GLN A 178 13.51 5.49 21.02
N PRO A 179 14.60 4.86 21.50
CA PRO A 179 15.53 4.10 20.69
C PRO A 179 14.88 2.78 20.23
N PHE A 180 15.49 2.15 19.22
CA PHE A 180 15.00 0.89 18.66
C PHE A 180 15.00 -0.27 19.68
N ASP A 181 16.06 -0.36 20.49
CA ASP A 181 16.28 -1.42 21.49
C ASP A 181 15.36 -1.32 22.71
N MET A 182 14.53 -0.27 22.76
CA MET A 182 13.64 0.07 23.85
C MET A 182 14.33 0.33 25.20
N ASN A 183 15.65 0.52 25.21
CA ASN A 183 16.42 0.72 26.43
C ASN A 183 16.60 2.22 26.72
N LEU A 184 15.48 2.88 27.03
CA LEU A 184 15.53 4.20 27.66
C LEU A 184 15.64 3.97 29.16
N PHE A 185 16.74 4.46 29.74
CA PHE A 185 17.11 4.46 31.16
C PHE A 185 17.83 3.20 31.65
#